data_AF-A0A7X6CKT1-F1
#
_entry.id   AF-A0A7X6CKT1-F1
#
_cell.length_a   1.000
_cell.length_b   1.000
_cell.length_c   1.000
_cell.angle_alpha   90.00
_cell.angle_beta   90.00
_cell.angle_gamma   90.00
#
_symmetry.space_group_name_H-M   'P 1'
#
loop_
_entity.id
_entity.type
_entity.pdbx_description
1 polymer ?
#
loop_
_entity_poly.entity_id
_entity_poly.type
_entity_poly.pdbx_seq_one_letter_code
_entity_poly.pdbx_strand_id
1 'polypeptide(L)'
;MANPIDDIDRQAREGSVAAIIQILNDKLAEVGVRTRAVFAGGVLQLLCEAASVELLEQSSLVDRLRQILEGISPRNIRRVNINSRLVREHQLLWLEEISRDPENQLLWSQEIKLRKPNIFKRLALARKDGQARRSGKLVLPRTAPPRPLREQRQFQRGIAGGVTLSAVLLAAVTAIYRGINFSSVPNSRTNQAVVTSTSETEATTQKISQQTAAPTSKTSDSFAQAVRLAEQAVSSGKTARSREDWLVVAVKWQQAADLMAAVPASHPRYATAANRSALYRENSEKAQKEAQNN
;
A
#
# COMPACT_ATOMS: atom_id res chain seq x y z
N MET A 1 6.96 15.67 25.66
CA MET A 1 6.16 15.53 24.43
C MET A 1 7.14 15.41 23.27
N ALA A 2 6.99 14.41 22.39
CA ALA A 2 7.86 14.26 21.22
C ALA A 2 7.51 15.34 20.18
N ASN A 3 8.51 15.88 19.46
CA ASN A 3 8.23 16.84 18.41
C ASN A 3 7.51 16.15 17.24
N PRO A 4 6.48 16.76 16.64
CA PRO A 4 5.74 16.16 15.53
C PRO A 4 6.62 15.90 14.29
N ILE A 5 7.65 16.72 14.08
CA ILE A 5 8.63 16.58 12.99
C ILE A 5 9.47 15.30 13.16
N ASP A 6 9.95 15.03 14.39
CA ASP A 6 10.73 13.83 14.70
C ASP A 6 9.91 12.55 14.47
N ASP A 7 8.59 12.64 14.63
CA ASP A 7 7.68 11.51 14.41
C ASP A 7 7.46 11.22 12.92
N ILE A 8 7.29 12.24 12.07
CA ILE A 8 7.17 12.08 10.61
C ILE A 8 8.42 11.43 10.03
N ASP A 9 9.59 11.88 10.47
CA ASP A 9 10.88 11.30 10.09
C ASP A 9 11.00 9.81 10.47
N ARG A 10 10.49 9.46 11.64
CA ARG A 10 10.46 8.07 12.11
C ARG A 10 9.49 7.23 11.28
N GLN A 11 8.30 7.72 11.01
CA GLN A 11 7.30 7.05 10.19
C GLN A 11 7.79 6.84 8.76
N ALA A 12 8.46 7.84 8.16
CA ALA A 12 9.06 7.73 6.84
C ALA A 12 10.16 6.65 6.80
N ARG A 13 11.01 6.59 7.84
CA ARG A 13 12.00 5.51 8.01
C ARG A 13 11.37 4.13 8.16
N GLU A 14 10.19 4.03 8.77
CA GLU A 14 9.42 2.78 8.88
C GLU A 14 8.80 2.33 7.55
N GLY A 15 8.81 3.21 6.53
CA GLY A 15 8.26 2.94 5.20
C GLY A 15 6.85 3.49 4.98
N SER A 16 6.37 4.38 5.87
CA SER A 16 5.09 5.06 5.68
C SER A 16 5.13 5.94 4.43
N VAL A 17 4.36 5.56 3.41
CA VAL A 17 4.30 6.29 2.13
C VAL A 17 3.80 7.72 2.34
N ALA A 18 2.81 7.91 3.22
CA ALA A 18 2.28 9.25 3.51
C ALA A 18 3.34 10.18 4.13
N ALA A 19 4.14 9.67 5.07
CA ALA A 19 5.22 10.44 5.68
C ALA A 19 6.35 10.74 4.68
N ILE A 20 6.67 9.78 3.79
CA ILE A 20 7.63 10.00 2.71
C ILE A 20 7.15 11.11 1.77
N ILE A 21 5.88 11.09 1.34
CA ILE A 21 5.30 12.14 0.49
C ILE A 21 5.36 13.50 1.20
N GLN A 22 5.06 13.53 2.50
CA GLN A 22 5.10 14.77 3.27
C GLN A 22 6.51 15.38 3.29
N ILE A 23 7.53 14.58 3.58
CA ILE A 23 8.93 15.04 3.54
C ILE A 23 9.35 15.46 2.13
N LEU A 24 8.94 14.73 1.10
CA LEU A 24 9.24 15.07 -0.29
C LEU A 24 8.61 16.41 -0.69
N ASN A 25 7.34 16.62 -0.38
CA ASN A 25 6.64 17.87 -0.68
C ASN A 25 7.26 19.05 0.07
N ASP A 26 7.62 18.87 1.34
CA ASP A 26 8.28 19.91 2.14
C ASP A 26 9.63 20.31 1.50
N LYS A 27 10.46 19.34 1.13
CA LYS A 27 11.78 19.60 0.53
C LYS A 27 11.75 20.06 -0.94
N LEU A 28 10.65 19.83 -1.64
CA LEU A 28 10.49 20.20 -3.05
C LEU A 28 9.59 21.43 -3.24
N ALA A 29 9.02 21.96 -2.16
CA ALA A 29 8.20 23.17 -2.18
C ALA A 29 8.97 24.38 -2.73
N GLU A 30 10.25 24.52 -2.40
CA GLU A 30 11.13 25.59 -2.90
C GLU A 30 11.29 25.56 -4.43
N VAL A 31 11.21 24.37 -5.02
CA VAL A 31 11.33 24.15 -6.48
C VAL A 31 9.96 24.18 -7.15
N GLY A 32 8.87 24.32 -6.39
CA GLY A 32 7.51 24.31 -6.92
C GLY A 32 7.05 22.95 -7.45
N VAL A 33 7.68 21.85 -7.01
CA VAL A 33 7.33 20.49 -7.44
C VAL A 33 6.45 19.83 -6.39
N ARG A 34 5.26 19.41 -6.81
CA ARG A 34 4.35 18.59 -6.01
C ARG A 34 4.64 17.11 -6.25
N THR A 35 4.61 16.32 -5.19
CA THR A 35 4.80 14.87 -5.28
C THR A 35 3.57 14.07 -4.81
N ARG A 36 3.36 12.94 -5.48
CA ARG A 36 2.37 11.92 -5.12
C ARG A 36 3.06 10.57 -5.20
N ALA A 37 2.75 9.65 -4.29
CA ALA A 37 3.34 8.33 -4.34
C ALA A 37 2.35 7.22 -4.02
N VAL A 38 2.56 6.06 -4.61
CA VAL A 38 1.87 4.81 -4.31
C VAL A 38 2.91 3.70 -4.25
N PHE A 39 2.82 2.82 -3.25
CA PHE A 39 3.67 1.65 -3.18
C PHE A 39 2.95 0.44 -3.80
N ALA A 40 3.44 -0.02 -4.95
CA ALA A 40 2.82 -1.10 -5.72
C ALA A 40 3.89 -2.02 -6.32
N GLY A 41 3.67 -3.34 -6.26
CA GLY A 41 4.60 -4.31 -6.86
C GLY A 41 6.02 -4.28 -6.28
N GLY A 42 6.20 -3.84 -5.04
CA GLY A 42 7.53 -3.70 -4.40
C GLY A 42 8.33 -2.49 -4.88
N VAL A 43 7.71 -1.59 -5.65
CA VAL A 43 8.31 -0.35 -6.17
C VAL A 43 7.49 0.83 -5.64
N LEU A 44 8.18 1.86 -5.17
CA LEU A 44 7.55 3.14 -4.88
C LEU A 44 7.35 3.89 -6.18
N GLN A 45 6.11 3.95 -6.66
CA GLN A 45 5.72 4.75 -7.82
C GLN A 45 5.56 6.18 -7.35
N LEU A 46 6.46 7.06 -7.78
CA LEU A 46 6.50 8.48 -7.46
C LEU A 46 6.10 9.27 -8.69
N LEU A 47 5.26 10.27 -8.50
CA LEU A 47 4.82 11.21 -9.51
C LEU A 47 5.18 12.63 -9.07
N CYS A 48 5.95 13.31 -9.91
CA CYS A 48 6.37 14.68 -9.74
C CYS A 48 5.60 15.57 -10.73
N GLU A 49 4.92 16.58 -10.19
CA GLU A 49 4.09 17.52 -10.94
C GLU A 49 4.61 18.94 -10.72
N ALA A 50 4.87 19.68 -11.80
CA ALA A 50 5.20 21.11 -11.73
C ALA A 50 4.49 21.91 -12.82
N ALA A 51 4.44 23.24 -12.67
CA ALA A 51 3.78 24.13 -13.62
C ALA A 51 4.55 24.28 -14.95
N SER A 52 5.88 24.15 -14.92
CA SER A 52 6.75 24.28 -16.09
C SER A 52 7.66 23.07 -16.27
N VAL A 53 8.08 22.84 -17.51
CA VAL A 53 8.98 21.73 -17.88
C VAL A 53 10.40 21.94 -17.32
N GLU A 54 10.84 23.19 -17.21
CA GLU A 54 12.17 23.56 -16.69
C GLU A 54 12.38 23.09 -15.24
N LEU A 55 11.33 23.12 -14.42
CA LEU A 55 11.37 22.65 -13.04
C LEU A 55 11.41 21.11 -12.93
N LEU A 56 11.11 20.41 -14.03
CA LEU A 56 11.05 18.94 -14.11
C LEU A 56 12.23 18.36 -14.89
N GLU A 57 13.37 19.07 -14.93
CA GLU A 57 14.59 18.54 -15.54
C GLU A 57 14.99 17.20 -14.90
N GLN A 58 15.17 16.18 -15.75
CA GLN A 58 15.31 14.79 -15.32
C GLN A 58 16.53 14.56 -14.42
N SER A 59 17.70 15.07 -14.81
CA SER A 59 18.98 14.88 -14.11
C SER A 59 18.94 15.46 -12.69
N SER A 60 18.62 16.74 -12.59
CA SER A 60 18.63 17.49 -11.32
C SER A 60 17.57 17.00 -10.34
N LEU A 61 16.37 16.66 -10.84
CA LEU A 61 15.27 16.16 -10.01
C LEU A 61 15.53 14.74 -9.51
N VAL A 62 16.03 13.84 -10.38
CA VAL A 62 16.37 12.46 -9.98
C VAL A 62 17.47 12.44 -8.93
N ASP A 63 18.51 13.27 -9.07
CA ASP A 63 19.61 13.32 -8.11
C ASP A 63 19.15 13.88 -6.75
N ARG A 64 18.34 14.94 -6.75
CA ARG A 64 17.76 15.49 -5.53
C ARG A 64 16.85 14.48 -4.82
N LEU A 65 15.95 13.82 -5.55
CA LEU A 65 15.08 12.78 -5.00
C LEU A 65 15.88 11.61 -4.43
N ARG A 66 16.94 11.18 -5.14
CA ARG A 66 17.85 10.13 -4.65
C ARG A 66 18.47 10.53 -3.32
N GLN A 67 19.03 11.74 -3.21
CA GLN A 67 19.62 12.24 -1.98
C GLN A 67 18.61 12.27 -0.81
N ILE A 68 17.39 12.74 -1.06
CA ILE A 68 16.34 12.80 -0.04
C ILE A 68 15.96 11.39 0.42
N LEU A 69 15.66 10.49 -0.51
CA LEU A 69 15.20 9.13 -0.22
C LEU A 69 16.30 8.27 0.42
N GLU A 70 17.57 8.45 0.02
CA GLU A 70 18.71 7.81 0.69
C GLU A 70 18.96 8.38 2.09
N GLY A 71 18.72 9.68 2.30
CA GLY A 71 18.77 10.31 3.62
C GLY A 71 17.69 9.78 4.56
N ILE A 72 16.46 9.59 4.07
CA ILE A 72 15.38 8.93 4.83
C ILE A 72 15.72 7.45 5.05
N SER A 73 16.23 6.75 4.03
CA SER A 73 16.49 5.31 4.05
C SER A 73 15.27 4.51 4.54
N PRO A 74 14.11 4.60 3.85
CA PRO A 74 12.88 3.91 4.25
C PRO A 74 13.08 2.39 4.28
N ARG A 75 12.55 1.75 5.33
CA ARG A 75 12.52 0.28 5.43
C ARG A 75 11.63 -0.29 4.33
N ASN A 76 12.03 -1.44 3.78
CA ASN A 76 11.28 -2.20 2.78
C ASN A 76 11.03 -1.50 1.42
N ILE A 77 11.58 -0.32 1.19
CA ILE A 77 11.55 0.36 -0.11
C ILE A 77 12.97 0.39 -0.67
N ARG A 78 13.18 -0.24 -1.83
CA ARG A 78 14.50 -0.33 -2.49
C ARG A 78 14.50 0.20 -3.91
N ARG A 79 13.35 0.12 -4.56
CA ARG A 79 13.14 0.51 -5.95
C ARG A 79 12.14 1.64 -5.95
N VAL A 80 12.44 2.70 -6.66
CA VAL A 80 11.59 3.87 -6.80
C VAL A 80 11.50 4.18 -8.28
N ASN A 81 10.29 4.22 -8.80
CA ASN A 81 10.04 4.66 -10.16
C ASN A 81 9.56 6.11 -10.11
N ILE A 82 10.32 7.00 -10.72
CA ILE A 82 10.06 8.44 -10.72
C ILE A 82 9.44 8.79 -12.06
N ASN A 83 8.24 9.34 -12.03
CA ASN A 83 7.50 9.77 -13.20
C ASN A 83 7.30 11.28 -13.11
N SER A 84 7.45 12.00 -14.22
CA SER A 84 7.25 13.44 -14.27
C SER A 84 6.12 13.81 -15.23
N ARG A 85 5.33 14.82 -14.85
CA ARG A 85 4.31 15.42 -15.73
C ARG A 85 4.02 16.85 -15.33
N LEU A 86 3.35 17.60 -16.20
CA LEU A 86 2.84 18.93 -15.84
C LEU A 86 1.67 18.83 -14.86
N VAL A 87 1.50 19.82 -13.99
CA VAL A 87 0.41 19.88 -13.01
C VAL A 87 -0.95 19.78 -13.71
N ARG A 88 -1.82 18.90 -13.19
CA ARG A 88 -3.23 18.79 -13.58
C ARG A 88 -4.10 18.90 -12.33
N GLU A 89 -5.19 19.65 -12.42
CA GLU A 89 -5.95 20.00 -11.22
C GLU A 89 -6.68 18.82 -10.56
N HIS A 90 -7.10 17.78 -11.30
CA HIS A 90 -8.03 16.78 -10.76
C HIS A 90 -7.86 15.36 -11.33
N GLN A 91 -6.92 14.57 -10.81
CA GLN A 91 -6.88 13.12 -11.08
C GLN A 91 -6.58 12.29 -9.83
N LEU A 92 -7.53 11.43 -9.45
CA LEU A 92 -7.43 10.53 -8.28
C LEU A 92 -6.75 9.19 -8.62
N LEU A 93 -6.74 8.79 -9.90
CA LEU A 93 -6.30 7.47 -10.39
C LEU A 93 -5.08 7.54 -11.32
N TRP A 94 -4.14 8.43 -11.00
CA TRP A 94 -2.99 8.73 -11.86
C TRP A 94 -2.12 7.50 -12.21
N LEU A 95 -2.01 6.50 -11.33
CA LEU A 95 -1.21 5.30 -11.57
C LEU A 95 -1.79 4.39 -12.66
N GLU A 96 -3.12 4.28 -12.73
CA GLU A 96 -3.82 3.49 -13.75
C GLU A 96 -3.73 4.15 -15.14
N GLU A 97 -3.64 5.47 -15.17
CA GLU A 97 -3.51 6.24 -16.41
C GLU A 97 -2.11 6.08 -17.01
N ILE A 98 -1.06 6.27 -16.18
CA ILE A 98 0.33 6.05 -16.61
C ILE A 98 0.56 4.60 -17.02
N SER A 99 -0.04 3.63 -16.33
CA SER A 99 0.14 2.22 -16.70
C SER A 99 -0.57 1.82 -18.00
N ARG A 100 -1.60 2.57 -18.42
CA ARG A 100 -2.27 2.37 -19.72
C ARG A 100 -1.53 3.04 -20.87
N ASP A 101 -1.04 4.26 -20.65
CA ASP A 101 -0.39 5.05 -21.68
C ASP A 101 0.75 5.90 -21.08
N PRO A 102 1.95 5.32 -20.88
CA PRO A 102 3.06 6.04 -20.28
C PRO A 102 3.66 7.12 -21.17
N GLU A 103 3.61 6.95 -22.51
CA GLU A 103 4.29 7.86 -23.46
C GLU A 103 3.57 9.19 -23.60
N ASN A 104 2.23 9.21 -23.63
CA ASN A 104 1.48 10.46 -23.77
C ASN A 104 1.23 11.17 -22.43
N GLN A 105 1.36 10.45 -21.31
CA GLN A 105 0.99 10.95 -19.99
C GLN A 105 2.17 11.53 -19.20
N LEU A 106 3.39 11.11 -19.55
CA LEU A 106 4.61 11.50 -18.85
C LEU A 106 5.55 12.27 -19.76
N LEU A 107 6.27 13.22 -19.16
CA LEU A 107 7.42 13.85 -19.82
C LEU A 107 8.60 12.87 -19.84
N TRP A 108 8.81 12.17 -18.73
CA TRP A 108 9.80 11.11 -18.61
C TRP A 108 9.49 10.17 -17.43
N SER A 109 10.08 8.98 -17.45
CA SER A 109 10.02 7.99 -16.37
C SER A 109 11.41 7.40 -16.13
N GLN A 110 11.83 7.30 -14.87
CA GLN A 110 13.13 6.77 -14.49
C GLN A 110 13.04 5.93 -13.22
N GLU A 111 13.45 4.67 -13.32
CA GLU A 111 13.62 3.82 -12.15
C GLU A 111 15.00 4.03 -11.52
N ILE A 112 15.03 4.22 -10.20
CA ILE A 112 16.24 4.25 -9.39
C ILE A 112 16.22 3.19 -8.29
N LYS A 113 17.42 2.69 -7.95
CA LYS A 113 17.64 1.79 -6.81
C LYS A 113 18.31 2.57 -5.68
N LEU A 114 17.71 2.55 -4.51
CA LEU A 114 18.22 3.25 -3.33
C LEU A 114 19.38 2.45 -2.70
N ARG A 115 20.49 3.12 -2.39
CA ARG A 115 21.59 2.50 -1.66
C ARG A 115 21.25 2.44 -0.17
N LYS A 116 21.50 1.28 0.46
CA LYS A 116 21.34 1.17 1.92
C LYS A 116 22.54 1.79 2.64
N PRO A 117 22.35 2.62 3.67
CA PRO A 117 23.44 2.92 4.59
C PRO A 117 23.79 1.64 5.36
N ASN A 118 25.09 1.32 5.43
CA ASN A 118 25.58 0.16 6.20
C ASN A 118 25.08 0.23 7.65
N ILE A 119 24.33 -0.79 8.06
CA ILE A 119 23.71 -0.93 9.39
C ILE A 119 24.76 -0.75 10.51
N PHE A 120 26.01 -1.14 10.25
CA PHE A 120 27.15 -0.99 11.15
C PHE A 120 27.53 0.46 11.48
N LYS A 121 27.33 1.42 10.56
CA LYS A 121 27.58 2.85 10.86
C LYS A 121 26.53 3.42 11.82
N ARG A 122 25.31 2.85 11.86
CA ARG A 122 24.21 3.32 12.72
C ARG A 122 24.35 2.87 14.18
N LEU A 123 24.87 1.67 14.43
CA LEU A 123 25.17 1.19 15.78
C LEU A 123 26.30 1.99 16.43
N ALA A 124 27.27 2.47 15.64
CA ALA A 124 28.36 3.29 16.15
C ALA A 124 27.91 4.70 16.57
N LEU A 125 26.98 5.34 15.83
CA LEU A 125 26.42 6.64 16.21
C LEU A 125 25.52 6.54 17.46
N ALA A 126 24.66 5.51 17.54
CA ALA A 126 23.79 5.31 18.70
C ALA A 126 24.56 5.12 20.02
N ARG A 127 25.78 4.55 19.94
CA ARG A 127 26.67 4.42 21.11
C ARG A 127 27.34 5.74 21.51
N LYS A 128 27.62 6.63 20.56
CA LYS A 128 28.16 7.98 20.81
C LYS A 128 27.11 8.91 21.43
N ASP A 129 25.87 8.88 20.94
CA ASP A 129 24.78 9.70 21.49
C ASP A 129 24.36 9.25 22.91
N GLY A 130 24.45 7.95 23.19
CA GLY A 130 24.26 7.41 24.53
C GLY A 130 25.34 7.82 25.54
N GLN A 131 26.57 8.09 25.09
CA GLN A 131 27.64 8.63 25.93
C GLN A 131 27.46 10.13 26.19
N ALA A 132 27.08 10.93 25.18
CA ALA A 132 26.85 12.36 25.34
C ALA A 132 25.73 12.69 26.35
N ARG A 133 24.67 11.87 26.40
CA ARG A 133 23.59 12.01 27.40
C ARG A 133 23.99 11.60 28.82
N ARG A 134 25.06 10.83 29.01
CA ARG A 134 25.55 10.41 30.35
C ARG A 134 26.60 11.35 30.94
N SER A 135 27.20 12.22 30.12
CA SER A 135 28.23 13.18 30.55
C SER A 135 27.68 14.56 30.96
N GLY A 136 26.36 14.75 30.97
CA GLY A 136 25.73 15.91 31.59
C GLY A 136 25.84 15.81 33.11
N LYS A 137 26.84 16.48 33.69
CA LYS A 137 27.03 16.67 35.14
C LYS A 137 25.72 17.15 35.79
N LEU A 138 25.03 16.27 36.52
CA LEU A 138 24.12 16.67 37.59
C LEU A 138 24.95 16.87 38.86
N VAL A 139 25.12 18.12 39.27
CA VAL A 139 25.56 18.45 40.63
C VAL A 139 24.36 18.24 41.55
N LEU A 140 24.39 17.19 42.38
CA LEU A 140 23.47 17.04 43.51
C LEU A 140 24.13 17.55 44.79
N PRO A 141 23.44 18.34 45.64
CA PRO A 141 23.89 18.56 46.99
C PRO A 141 23.64 17.33 47.86
N ARG A 142 24.68 17.06 48.66
CA ARG A 142 24.90 15.98 49.62
C ARG A 142 23.97 16.10 50.83
N THR A 143 23.24 15.04 51.16
CA THR A 143 22.94 14.60 52.54
C THR A 143 22.62 13.09 52.57
N ALA A 144 23.09 12.40 53.60
CA ALA A 144 22.86 10.97 53.92
C ALA A 144 23.04 10.79 55.45
N PRO A 145 22.70 9.65 56.09
CA PRO A 145 21.51 8.76 56.07
C PRO A 145 21.00 8.55 57.55
N PRO A 146 20.20 7.53 58.04
CA PRO A 146 20.36 6.05 57.88
C PRO A 146 19.10 5.12 57.83
N ARG A 147 19.25 3.98 57.12
CA ARG A 147 18.83 2.56 57.40
C ARG A 147 17.35 2.17 57.71
N PRO A 148 16.96 0.87 57.70
CA PRO A 148 16.95 -0.07 56.57
C PRO A 148 15.60 -0.82 56.45
N LEU A 149 15.11 -1.10 55.23
CA LEU A 149 14.13 -2.18 54.99
C LEU A 149 14.31 -2.73 53.57
N ARG A 150 15.43 -3.44 53.44
CA ARG A 150 15.64 -4.61 52.58
C ARG A 150 14.72 -5.69 53.20
N GLU A 151 13.86 -6.45 52.53
CA GLU A 151 14.07 -7.19 51.29
C GLU A 151 12.76 -7.98 51.05
N GLN A 152 11.86 -7.56 50.15
CA GLN A 152 10.69 -8.40 49.83
C GLN A 152 10.04 -8.16 48.45
N ARG A 153 10.65 -7.37 47.57
CA ARG A 153 10.04 -7.02 46.26
C ARG A 153 10.88 -7.35 45.03
N GLN A 154 11.99 -8.08 45.18
CA GLN A 154 12.82 -8.47 44.04
C GLN A 154 12.51 -9.88 43.50
N PHE A 155 11.75 -10.73 44.21
CA PHE A 155 11.49 -12.10 43.75
C PHE A 155 10.27 -12.26 42.82
N GLN A 156 9.38 -11.26 42.71
CA GLN A 156 8.21 -11.36 41.82
C GLN A 156 8.44 -10.84 40.38
N ARG A 157 9.62 -10.26 40.08
CA ARG A 157 9.96 -9.85 38.71
C ARG A 157 10.55 -10.96 37.84
N GLY A 158 10.80 -12.14 38.39
CA GLY A 158 11.27 -13.30 37.62
C GLY A 158 10.17 -14.15 36.98
N ILE A 159 8.96 -14.20 37.58
CA ILE A 159 7.93 -15.17 37.17
C ILE A 159 7.04 -14.62 36.04
N ALA A 160 6.76 -13.31 36.01
CA ALA A 160 5.94 -12.70 34.95
C ALA A 160 6.59 -12.72 33.56
N GLY A 161 7.93 -12.72 33.49
CA GLY A 161 8.68 -12.85 32.24
C GLY A 161 8.72 -14.29 31.71
N GLY A 162 8.69 -15.29 32.59
CA GLY A 162 8.70 -16.70 32.21
C GLY A 162 7.37 -17.15 31.61
N VAL A 163 6.24 -16.79 32.22
CA VAL A 163 4.92 -17.26 31.77
C VAL A 163 4.54 -16.70 30.39
N THR A 164 4.90 -15.45 30.10
CA THR A 164 4.64 -14.81 28.80
C THR A 164 5.53 -15.39 27.69
N LEU A 165 6.80 -15.69 27.99
CA LEU A 165 7.71 -16.33 27.02
C LEU A 165 7.29 -17.78 26.73
N SER A 166 6.84 -18.52 27.73
CA SER A 166 6.34 -19.90 27.59
C SER A 166 5.05 -19.98 26.75
N ALA A 167 4.13 -19.04 26.94
CA ALA A 167 2.89 -18.97 26.15
C ALA A 167 3.17 -18.63 24.68
N VAL A 168 4.12 -17.72 24.41
CA VAL A 168 4.53 -17.38 23.03
C VAL A 168 5.26 -18.55 22.36
N LEU A 169 6.10 -19.29 23.09
CA LEU A 169 6.77 -20.48 22.57
C LEU A 169 5.77 -21.62 22.29
N LEU A 170 4.78 -21.85 23.15
CA LEU A 170 3.71 -22.84 22.90
C LEU A 170 2.83 -22.45 21.69
N ALA A 171 2.54 -21.16 21.50
CA ALA A 171 1.82 -20.66 20.34
C ALA A 171 2.65 -20.80 19.03
N ALA A 172 3.96 -20.55 19.10
CA ALA A 172 4.86 -20.75 17.96
C ALA A 172 4.99 -22.25 17.61
N VAL A 173 5.09 -23.13 18.60
CA VAL A 173 5.16 -24.58 18.40
C VAL A 173 3.85 -25.12 17.82
N THR A 174 2.68 -24.65 18.26
CA THR A 174 1.39 -25.04 17.66
C THR A 174 1.22 -24.53 16.23
N ALA A 175 1.68 -23.31 15.91
CA ALA A 175 1.67 -22.80 14.54
C ALA A 175 2.59 -23.62 13.62
N ILE A 176 3.76 -24.04 14.10
CA ILE A 176 4.68 -24.91 13.36
C ILE A 176 4.08 -26.31 13.17
N TYR A 177 3.47 -26.91 14.21
CA TYR A 177 2.80 -28.21 14.09
C TYR A 177 1.60 -28.18 13.12
N ARG A 178 0.86 -27.07 13.02
CA ARG A 178 -0.21 -26.91 12.01
C ARG A 178 0.32 -26.64 10.60
N GLY A 179 1.45 -25.95 10.47
CA GLY A 179 2.12 -25.73 9.19
C GLY A 179 2.76 -27.00 8.61
N ILE A 180 3.23 -27.90 9.47
CA ILE A 180 3.83 -29.19 9.05
C ILE A 180 2.73 -30.23 8.72
N ASN A 181 1.56 -30.18 9.38
CA ASN A 181 0.44 -31.09 9.09
C ASN A 181 -0.43 -30.67 7.88
N PHE A 182 -0.17 -29.54 7.22
CA PHE A 182 -0.87 -29.14 5.99
C PHE A 182 -0.07 -29.46 4.72
N SER A 183 0.76 -30.50 4.76
CA SER A 183 1.36 -31.11 3.58
C SER A 183 0.76 -32.50 3.36
N SER A 184 -0.49 -32.53 2.91
CA SER A 184 -1.10 -33.73 2.32
C SER A 184 -1.76 -33.34 1.01
N VAL A 185 -0.97 -33.38 -0.06
CA VAL A 185 -1.46 -33.53 -1.42
C VAL A 185 -1.78 -35.02 -1.61
N PRO A 186 -3.01 -35.43 -1.98
CA PRO A 186 -3.20 -36.71 -2.65
C PRO A 186 -2.80 -36.51 -4.11
N ASN A 187 -1.59 -36.96 -4.40
CA ASN A 187 -1.07 -37.14 -5.74
C ASN A 187 -1.75 -38.39 -6.30
N SER A 188 -2.63 -38.26 -7.30
CA SER A 188 -3.01 -39.41 -8.13
C SER A 188 -2.12 -39.41 -9.37
N ARG A 189 -1.12 -40.30 -9.35
CA ARG A 189 -0.29 -40.63 -10.50
C ARG A 189 -1.04 -41.57 -11.46
N THR A 190 -0.45 -41.68 -12.66
CA THR A 190 -0.57 -42.75 -13.67
C THR A 190 -1.56 -42.34 -14.77
N ASN A 191 -1.11 -41.93 -15.96
CA ASN A 191 -0.27 -42.74 -16.85
C ASN A 191 0.96 -42.02 -17.43
N GLN A 192 2.07 -42.74 -17.38
CA GLN A 192 3.21 -42.59 -18.27
C GLN A 192 2.85 -43.16 -19.65
N ALA A 193 3.24 -42.44 -20.71
CA ALA A 193 3.85 -43.06 -21.88
C ALA A 193 4.91 -42.09 -22.42
N VAL A 194 6.17 -42.52 -22.25
CA VAL A 194 7.39 -42.25 -23.03
C VAL A 194 7.02 -42.03 -24.51
N VAL A 195 7.56 -41.09 -25.30
CA VAL A 195 8.95 -41.03 -25.80
C VAL A 195 9.31 -39.63 -26.30
N THR A 196 10.57 -39.28 -26.05
CA THR A 196 11.41 -38.17 -26.56
C THR A 196 11.53 -38.10 -28.09
N SER A 197 11.50 -36.89 -28.68
CA SER A 197 12.31 -36.38 -29.82
C SER A 197 11.86 -34.94 -30.15
N THR A 198 12.66 -33.90 -29.92
CA THR A 198 13.61 -33.23 -30.84
C THR A 198 12.97 -32.19 -31.80
N SER A 199 13.54 -30.98 -31.76
CA SER A 199 13.61 -29.89 -32.77
C SER A 199 12.46 -28.86 -32.93
N GLU A 200 12.86 -27.60 -32.66
CA GLU A 200 12.81 -26.40 -33.52
C GLU A 200 11.58 -26.07 -34.39
N THR A 201 11.13 -24.82 -34.17
CA THR A 201 10.92 -23.77 -35.18
C THR A 201 9.70 -23.80 -36.11
N GLU A 202 9.05 -22.63 -36.17
CA GLU A 202 8.20 -22.07 -37.24
C GLU A 202 6.68 -22.33 -37.28
N ALA A 203 5.96 -21.24 -37.04
CA ALA A 203 5.01 -20.58 -37.95
C ALA A 203 3.73 -21.30 -38.44
N THR A 204 2.60 -20.72 -37.98
CA THR A 204 1.46 -20.25 -38.81
C THR A 204 0.30 -21.21 -39.15
N THR A 205 -0.90 -20.70 -38.80
CA THR A 205 -2.24 -20.94 -39.36
C THR A 205 -3.17 -21.99 -38.72
N GLN A 206 -4.10 -21.44 -37.93
CA GLN A 206 -5.55 -21.65 -37.95
C GLN A 206 -6.10 -23.02 -38.39
N LYS A 207 -6.87 -23.67 -37.50
CA LYS A 207 -8.29 -23.97 -37.78
C LYS A 207 -9.08 -24.33 -36.50
N ILE A 208 -10.11 -23.52 -36.28
CA ILE A 208 -11.38 -23.74 -35.57
C ILE A 208 -11.64 -25.18 -35.09
N SER A 209 -11.85 -25.33 -33.78
CA SER A 209 -12.80 -26.28 -33.22
C SER A 209 -13.56 -25.62 -32.06
N GLN A 210 -14.81 -25.27 -32.31
CA GLN A 210 -15.80 -24.93 -31.28
C GLN A 210 -16.14 -26.21 -30.50
N GLN A 211 -15.85 -26.27 -29.19
CA GLN A 211 -16.73 -26.93 -28.22
C GLN A 211 -16.34 -26.55 -26.76
N THR A 212 -17.17 -25.69 -26.17
CA THR A 212 -17.63 -25.65 -24.76
C THR A 212 -16.62 -25.79 -23.60
N ALA A 213 -16.23 -24.65 -23.01
CA ALA A 213 -15.92 -24.51 -21.58
C ALA A 213 -16.10 -23.05 -21.06
N ALA A 214 -17.13 -22.87 -20.23
CA ALA A 214 -17.35 -21.87 -19.17
C ALA A 214 -17.50 -20.34 -19.48
N PRO A 215 -18.59 -19.68 -19.00
CA PRO A 215 -18.92 -18.25 -19.20
C PRO A 215 -18.24 -17.27 -18.21
N THR A 216 -17.13 -17.65 -17.58
CA THR A 216 -16.60 -16.94 -16.39
C THR A 216 -15.96 -15.58 -16.67
N SER A 217 -15.55 -15.27 -17.91
CA SER A 217 -14.91 -13.98 -18.23
C SER A 217 -15.89 -12.80 -18.21
N LYS A 218 -17.00 -12.89 -18.94
CA LYS A 218 -18.00 -11.80 -19.03
C LYS A 218 -18.66 -11.49 -17.69
N THR A 219 -18.85 -12.51 -16.85
CA THR A 219 -19.43 -12.37 -15.51
C THR A 219 -18.47 -11.73 -14.51
N SER A 220 -17.17 -12.07 -14.58
CA SER A 220 -16.14 -11.44 -13.75
C SER A 220 -16.11 -9.92 -13.98
N ASP A 221 -16.38 -9.51 -15.21
CA ASP A 221 -16.46 -8.10 -15.56
C ASP A 221 -17.63 -7.38 -14.87
N SER A 222 -18.82 -7.99 -14.74
CA SER A 222 -19.99 -7.35 -14.08
C SER A 222 -19.71 -7.01 -12.62
N PHE A 223 -19.10 -7.92 -11.85
CA PHE A 223 -18.74 -7.65 -10.46
C PHE A 223 -17.73 -6.48 -10.36
N ALA A 224 -16.68 -6.50 -11.19
CA ALA A 224 -15.66 -5.46 -11.17
C ALA A 224 -16.19 -4.10 -11.65
N GLN A 225 -17.05 -4.08 -12.67
CA GLN A 225 -17.73 -2.88 -13.16
C GLN A 225 -18.64 -2.28 -12.08
N ALA A 226 -19.39 -3.12 -11.37
CA ALA A 226 -20.25 -2.68 -10.28
C ALA A 226 -19.47 -1.97 -9.16
N VAL A 227 -18.33 -2.54 -8.74
CA VAL A 227 -17.48 -1.92 -7.71
C VAL A 227 -16.95 -0.57 -8.18
N ARG A 228 -16.50 -0.45 -9.44
CA ARG A 228 -16.03 0.82 -9.99
C ARG A 228 -17.13 1.90 -10.01
N LEU A 229 -18.34 1.54 -10.42
CA LEU A 229 -19.48 2.49 -10.40
C LEU A 229 -19.85 2.91 -8.98
N ALA A 230 -19.82 1.99 -8.02
CA ALA A 230 -20.03 2.31 -6.61
C ALA A 230 -18.95 3.27 -6.06
N GLU A 231 -17.68 3.07 -6.39
CA GLU A 231 -16.59 3.99 -6.00
C GLU A 231 -16.76 5.37 -6.63
N GLN A 232 -17.17 5.43 -7.90
CA GLN A 232 -17.51 6.69 -8.55
C GLN A 232 -18.70 7.38 -7.86
N ALA A 233 -19.75 6.63 -7.50
CA ALA A 233 -20.89 7.17 -6.76
C ALA A 233 -20.46 7.77 -5.41
N VAL A 234 -19.57 7.08 -4.67
CA VAL A 234 -18.97 7.61 -3.43
C VAL A 234 -18.19 8.90 -3.69
N SER A 235 -17.37 8.96 -4.74
CA SER A 235 -16.61 10.17 -5.05
C SER A 235 -17.50 11.34 -5.46
N SER A 236 -18.52 11.10 -6.29
CA SER A 236 -19.47 12.13 -6.73
C SER A 236 -20.31 12.63 -5.57
N GLY A 237 -20.73 11.76 -4.63
CA GLY A 237 -21.49 12.15 -3.45
C GLY A 237 -20.72 13.06 -2.49
N LYS A 238 -19.38 13.02 -2.50
CA LYS A 238 -18.55 13.93 -1.68
C LYS A 238 -18.52 15.37 -2.20
N THR A 239 -18.77 15.55 -3.50
CA THR A 239 -18.69 16.85 -4.16
C THR A 239 -20.05 17.33 -4.67
N ALA A 240 -21.10 16.53 -4.53
CA ALA A 240 -22.45 16.86 -4.97
C ALA A 240 -22.99 18.06 -4.19
N ARG A 241 -23.49 19.07 -4.91
CA ARG A 241 -24.04 20.29 -4.31
C ARG A 241 -25.41 20.66 -4.84
N SER A 242 -25.79 20.14 -6.01
CA SER A 242 -27.11 20.38 -6.58
C SER A 242 -27.95 19.10 -6.61
N ARG A 243 -29.25 19.29 -6.80
CA ARG A 243 -30.19 18.20 -7.07
C ARG A 243 -29.72 17.29 -8.21
N GLU A 244 -29.23 17.87 -9.30
CA GLU A 244 -28.73 17.13 -10.47
C GLU A 244 -27.50 16.28 -10.11
N ASP A 245 -26.57 16.81 -9.32
CA ASP A 245 -25.41 16.04 -8.86
C ASP A 245 -25.84 14.82 -8.04
N TRP A 246 -26.81 15.00 -7.14
CA TRP A 246 -27.35 13.91 -6.32
C TRP A 246 -28.11 12.88 -7.15
N LEU A 247 -28.82 13.30 -8.21
CA LEU A 247 -29.42 12.37 -9.17
C LEU A 247 -28.35 11.55 -9.91
N VAL A 248 -27.22 12.16 -10.30
CA VAL A 248 -26.09 11.44 -10.91
C VAL A 248 -25.52 10.40 -9.93
N VAL A 249 -25.40 10.75 -8.65
CA VAL A 249 -24.95 9.81 -7.60
C VAL A 249 -25.93 8.64 -7.44
N ALA A 250 -27.23 8.93 -7.40
CA ALA A 250 -28.28 7.91 -7.31
C ALA A 250 -28.23 6.94 -8.50
N VAL A 251 -28.13 7.46 -9.73
CA VAL A 251 -28.05 6.64 -10.94
C VAL A 251 -26.83 5.72 -10.91
N LYS A 252 -25.66 6.20 -10.47
CA LYS A 252 -24.46 5.36 -10.36
C LYS A 252 -24.62 4.24 -9.33
N TRP A 253 -25.21 4.54 -8.17
CA TRP A 253 -25.52 3.51 -7.17
C TRP A 253 -26.50 2.47 -7.70
N GLN A 254 -27.54 2.91 -8.42
CA GLN A 254 -28.52 2.01 -9.03
C GLN A 254 -27.87 1.07 -10.06
N GLN A 255 -27.09 1.61 -11.01
CA GLN A 255 -26.40 0.81 -12.01
C GLN A 255 -25.40 -0.17 -11.39
N ALA A 256 -24.70 0.24 -10.32
CA ALA A 256 -23.83 -0.66 -9.57
C ALA A 256 -24.61 -1.81 -8.93
N ALA A 257 -25.80 -1.52 -8.38
CA ALA A 257 -26.66 -2.56 -7.81
C ALA A 257 -27.15 -3.55 -8.85
N ASP A 258 -27.54 -3.07 -10.03
CA ASP A 258 -28.04 -3.90 -11.12
C ASP A 258 -26.93 -4.81 -11.68
N LEU A 259 -25.72 -4.30 -11.82
CA LEU A 259 -24.56 -5.11 -12.20
C LEU A 259 -24.19 -6.15 -11.15
N MET A 260 -24.31 -5.84 -9.85
CA MET A 260 -24.13 -6.83 -8.78
C MET A 260 -25.22 -7.91 -8.82
N ALA A 261 -26.47 -7.53 -9.12
CA ALA A 261 -27.58 -8.47 -9.24
C ALA A 261 -27.46 -9.38 -10.48
N ALA A 262 -26.76 -8.92 -11.52
CA ALA A 262 -26.48 -9.69 -12.73
C ALA A 262 -25.36 -10.74 -12.57
N VAL A 263 -24.67 -10.78 -11.41
CA VAL A 263 -23.67 -11.81 -11.13
C VAL A 263 -24.37 -13.15 -10.92
N PRO A 264 -24.03 -14.22 -11.67
CA PRO A 264 -24.65 -15.53 -11.57
C PRO A 264 -24.20 -16.28 -10.31
N ALA A 265 -25.05 -17.20 -9.85
CA ALA A 265 -24.83 -18.01 -8.66
C ALA A 265 -23.53 -18.84 -8.69
N SER A 266 -23.04 -19.19 -9.87
CA SER A 266 -21.79 -19.94 -10.07
C SER A 266 -20.53 -19.09 -9.86
N HIS A 267 -20.64 -17.76 -9.73
CA HIS A 267 -19.48 -16.90 -9.55
C HIS A 267 -18.92 -17.03 -8.12
N PRO A 268 -17.58 -17.10 -7.93
CA PRO A 268 -16.97 -17.25 -6.60
C PRO A 268 -17.36 -16.15 -5.60
N ARG A 269 -17.79 -14.98 -6.08
CA ARG A 269 -18.21 -13.84 -5.25
C ARG A 269 -19.72 -13.58 -5.27
N TYR A 270 -20.54 -14.53 -5.72
CA TYR A 270 -21.98 -14.33 -5.83
C TYR A 270 -22.63 -13.87 -4.52
N ALA A 271 -22.32 -14.52 -3.39
CA ALA A 271 -22.86 -14.12 -2.09
C ALA A 271 -22.51 -12.67 -1.72
N THR A 272 -21.28 -12.24 -2.04
CA THR A 272 -20.86 -10.85 -1.87
C THR A 272 -21.63 -9.92 -2.81
N ALA A 273 -21.81 -10.31 -4.07
CA ALA A 273 -22.54 -9.52 -5.06
C ALA A 273 -24.00 -9.31 -4.63
N ALA A 274 -24.68 -10.36 -4.17
CA ALA A 274 -26.06 -10.29 -3.68
C ALA A 274 -26.19 -9.37 -2.45
N ASN A 275 -25.25 -9.41 -1.51
CA ASN A 275 -25.24 -8.48 -0.38
C ASN A 275 -25.01 -7.03 -0.83
N ARG A 276 -24.07 -6.82 -1.78
CA ARG A 276 -23.73 -5.49 -2.29
C ARG A 276 -24.84 -4.89 -3.14
N SER A 277 -25.59 -5.67 -3.91
CA SER A 277 -26.72 -5.16 -4.69
C SER A 277 -27.78 -4.53 -3.80
N ALA A 278 -28.13 -5.17 -2.69
CA ALA A 278 -29.08 -4.62 -1.71
C ALA A 278 -28.56 -3.30 -1.10
N LEU A 279 -27.30 -3.29 -0.63
CA LEU A 279 -26.68 -2.09 -0.06
C LEU A 279 -26.61 -0.93 -1.07
N TYR A 280 -26.27 -1.22 -2.32
CA TYR A 280 -26.14 -0.20 -3.36
C TYR A 280 -27.51 0.40 -3.74
N ARG A 281 -28.59 -0.38 -3.71
CA ARG A 281 -29.97 0.16 -3.84
C ARG A 281 -30.31 1.12 -2.71
N GLU A 282 -30.02 0.76 -1.47
CA GLU A 282 -30.25 1.64 -0.32
C GLU A 282 -29.50 2.97 -0.46
N ASN A 283 -28.26 2.93 -0.96
CA ASN A 283 -27.48 4.14 -1.21
C ASN A 283 -28.06 4.99 -2.36
N SER A 284 -28.61 4.36 -3.40
CA SER A 284 -29.34 5.05 -4.46
C SER A 284 -30.53 5.82 -3.89
N GLU A 285 -31.34 5.17 -3.05
CA GLU A 285 -32.49 5.81 -2.39
C GLU A 285 -32.08 6.99 -1.50
N LYS A 286 -30.99 6.86 -0.73
CA LYS A 286 -30.45 7.96 0.07
C LYS A 286 -30.06 9.14 -0.82
N ALA A 287 -29.33 8.90 -1.91
CA ALA A 287 -28.95 9.95 -2.84
C ALA A 287 -30.18 10.59 -3.54
N GLN A 288 -31.23 9.83 -3.83
CA GLN A 288 -32.49 10.39 -4.35
C GLN A 288 -33.18 11.30 -3.33
N LYS A 289 -33.15 10.94 -2.04
CA LYS A 289 -33.68 11.80 -0.96
C LYS A 289 -32.87 13.08 -0.84
N GLU A 290 -31.54 13.02 -0.92
CA GLU A 290 -30.68 14.21 -0.96
C GLU A 290 -31.01 15.11 -2.16
N ALA A 291 -31.31 14.51 -3.32
CA ALA A 291 -31.74 15.25 -4.51
C ALA A 291 -33.11 15.94 -4.36
N GLN A 292 -33.99 15.43 -3.49
CA GLN A 292 -35.28 16.06 -3.21
C GLN A 292 -35.17 17.20 -2.19
N ASN A 293 -34.12 17.17 -1.36
CA ASN A 293 -33.90 18.12 -0.28
C ASN A 293 -32.99 19.30 -0.70
N ASN A 294 -32.31 19.21 -1.84
CA ASN A 294 -31.53 20.29 -2.47
C ASN A 294 -32.33 20.96 -3.59
#